data_AF-A0A7J4IRE0-F1
#
_entry.id   AF-A0A7J4IRE0-F1
#
_cell.length_a   1.000
_cell.length_b   1.000
_cell.length_c   1.000
_cell.angle_alpha   90.00
_cell.angle_beta   90.00
_cell.angle_gamma   90.00
#
_symmetry.space_group_name_H-M   'P 1'
#
loop_
_entity.id
_entity.type
_entity.pdbx_description
1 polymer ?
#
loop_
_entity_poly.entity_id
_entity_poly.type
_entity_poly.pdbx_seq_one_letter_code
_entity_poly.pdbx_strand_id
1 'polypeptide(L)'
;MKQFCPECGKEKGPFLKGFCLDCFKKKGDLVSAPKEIDFEHCKKCGKARIRGKWVELTEEGLEGLVKEKIKEKEMKIENRMVSLIREAEGVQAQGLKAEVTAKGSVDGMPLTEKLVVALKPKDVICVNCSRVYGNYYEATIQVRFGGVSLKKTEDAVLKRMASFLQRLHAKDPLAVIVSEKKQ
;
A
#
# COMPACT_ATOMS: atom_id res chain seq x y z
N MET A 1 -13.40 -30.51 41.84
CA MET A 1 -14.29 -30.36 40.67
C MET A 1 -13.45 -30.56 39.42
N LYS A 2 -13.85 -31.44 38.51
CA LYS A 2 -13.19 -31.59 37.21
C LYS A 2 -13.50 -30.35 36.36
N GLN A 3 -12.49 -29.66 35.84
CA GLN A 3 -12.72 -28.68 34.78
C GLN A 3 -13.09 -29.44 33.51
N PHE A 4 -14.25 -29.16 32.95
CA PHE A 4 -14.68 -29.71 31.66
C PHE A 4 -15.15 -28.57 30.76
N CYS A 5 -14.98 -28.74 29.45
CA CYS A 5 -15.42 -27.75 28.48
C CYS A 5 -16.95 -27.86 28.32
N PRO A 6 -17.74 -26.78 28.56
CA PRO A 6 -19.19 -26.82 28.41
C PRO A 6 -19.68 -27.10 26.97
N GLU A 7 -18.83 -26.84 25.96
CA GLU A 7 -19.18 -26.99 24.54
C GLU A 7 -18.91 -28.40 24.00
N CYS A 8 -17.81 -29.03 24.41
CA CYS A 8 -17.37 -30.31 23.81
C CYS A 8 -17.10 -31.42 24.83
N GLY A 9 -17.33 -31.17 26.12
CA GLY A 9 -17.16 -32.16 27.18
C GLY A 9 -15.71 -32.55 27.51
N LYS A 10 -14.71 -31.92 26.88
CA LYS A 10 -13.29 -32.21 27.12
C LYS A 10 -12.94 -31.96 28.60
N GLU A 11 -12.53 -32.99 29.33
CA GLU A 11 -12.22 -32.92 30.78
C GLU A 11 -10.75 -32.61 31.10
N LYS A 12 -9.88 -32.58 30.08
CA LYS A 12 -8.43 -32.35 30.23
C LYS A 12 -7.92 -31.42 29.16
N GLY A 13 -7.11 -30.45 29.56
CA GLY A 13 -6.40 -29.55 28.68
C GLY A 13 -6.28 -28.14 29.27
N PRO A 14 -5.53 -27.25 28.58
CA PRO A 14 -5.59 -25.84 28.88
C PRO A 14 -7.02 -25.32 28.66
N PHE A 15 -7.60 -24.80 29.73
CA PHE A 15 -8.87 -24.08 29.68
C PHE A 15 -8.60 -22.59 29.66
N LEU A 16 -9.29 -21.88 28.79
CA LEU A 16 -9.23 -20.44 28.66
C LEU A 16 -10.65 -19.90 28.77
N LYS A 17 -10.88 -19.03 29.76
CA LYS A 17 -12.21 -18.50 30.11
C LYS A 17 -13.30 -19.59 30.22
N GLY A 18 -12.94 -20.75 30.76
CA GLY A 18 -13.86 -21.88 30.96
C GLY A 18 -14.10 -22.78 29.75
N PHE A 19 -13.45 -22.53 28.61
CA PHE A 19 -13.52 -23.38 27.40
C PHE A 19 -12.19 -24.05 27.13
N CYS A 20 -12.20 -25.22 26.49
CA CYS A 20 -10.95 -25.74 25.91
C CYS A 20 -10.49 -24.80 24.78
N LEU A 21 -9.19 -24.79 24.49
CA LEU A 21 -8.60 -23.93 23.45
C LEU A 21 -9.31 -24.02 22.08
N ASP A 22 -9.74 -25.22 21.68
CA ASP A 22 -10.40 -25.45 20.39
C ASP A 22 -11.76 -24.74 20.33
N CYS A 23 -12.55 -24.85 21.41
CA CYS A 23 -13.86 -24.19 21.51
C CYS A 23 -13.71 -22.68 21.71
N PHE A 24 -12.69 -22.23 22.45
CA PHE A 24 -12.40 -20.81 22.64
C PHE A 24 -12.10 -20.12 21.31
N LYS A 25 -11.22 -20.69 20.48
CA LYS A 25 -10.90 -20.15 19.14
C LYS A 25 -12.10 -20.11 18.19
N LYS A 26 -13.09 -20.98 18.38
CA LYS A 26 -14.30 -21.02 17.54
C LYS A 26 -15.34 -19.97 17.92
N LYS A 27 -15.29 -19.43 19.13
CA LYS A 27 -16.29 -18.47 19.63
C LYS A 27 -16.17 -17.08 19.02
N GLY A 28 -15.00 -16.72 18.50
CA GLY A 28 -14.80 -15.45 17.83
C GLY A 28 -13.34 -15.21 17.49
N ASP A 29 -13.11 -14.20 16.66
CA ASP A 29 -11.77 -13.81 16.24
C ASP A 29 -10.97 -13.25 17.43
N LEU A 30 -9.72 -13.68 17.59
CA LEU A 30 -8.83 -13.21 18.66
C LEU A 30 -8.32 -11.79 18.38
N VAL A 31 -8.23 -11.43 17.11
CA VAL A 31 -7.89 -10.13 16.55
C VAL A 31 -8.86 -9.79 15.42
N SER A 32 -8.89 -8.55 14.98
CA SER A 32 -9.70 -8.16 13.82
C SER A 32 -8.93 -7.34 12.83
N ALA A 33 -9.25 -7.55 11.56
CA ALA A 33 -8.85 -6.69 10.47
C ALA A 33 -10.04 -6.57 9.49
N PRO A 34 -10.13 -5.47 8.72
CA PRO A 34 -11.03 -5.39 7.59
C PRO A 34 -10.75 -6.55 6.62
N LYS A 35 -11.80 -7.13 6.03
CA LYS A 35 -11.64 -8.14 4.96
C LYS A 35 -10.96 -7.56 3.73
N GLU A 36 -11.19 -6.27 3.49
CA GLU A 36 -10.64 -5.53 2.36
C GLU A 36 -10.09 -4.19 2.83
N ILE A 37 -8.92 -3.80 2.34
CA ILE A 37 -8.32 -2.49 2.55
C ILE A 37 -8.13 -1.84 1.18
N ASP A 38 -8.80 -0.72 0.99
CA ASP A 38 -8.59 0.14 -0.17
C ASP A 38 -7.39 1.06 0.06
N PHE A 39 -6.58 1.28 -0.98
CA PHE A 39 -5.53 2.29 -1.00
C PHE A 39 -5.52 3.05 -2.32
N GLU A 40 -5.21 4.33 -2.29
CA GLU A 40 -5.13 5.14 -3.51
C GLU A 40 -3.83 4.84 -4.27
N HIS A 41 -3.94 4.53 -5.56
CA HIS A 41 -2.82 4.25 -6.46
C HIS A 41 -2.88 5.22 -7.65
N CYS A 42 -1.76 5.88 -7.95
CA CYS A 42 -1.69 6.80 -9.07
C CYS A 42 -1.42 6.03 -10.36
N LYS A 43 -2.41 5.92 -11.24
CA LYS A 43 -2.28 5.24 -12.54
C LYS A 43 -1.27 5.89 -13.52
N LYS A 44 -0.72 7.05 -13.17
CA LYS A 44 0.24 7.80 -14.00
C LYS A 44 1.69 7.60 -13.59
N CYS A 45 1.99 7.64 -12.30
CA CYS A 45 3.36 7.51 -11.79
C CYS A 45 3.60 6.27 -10.93
N GLY A 46 2.59 5.42 -10.70
CA GLY A 46 2.71 4.20 -9.90
C GLY A 46 2.76 4.40 -8.38
N LYS A 47 2.89 5.65 -7.91
CA LYS A 47 2.92 5.96 -6.48
C LYS A 47 1.59 5.62 -5.80
N ALA A 48 1.65 5.27 -4.52
CA ALA A 48 0.48 5.04 -3.68
C ALA A 48 0.40 6.07 -2.55
N ARG A 49 -0.81 6.33 -2.06
CA ARG A 49 -1.02 7.22 -0.93
C ARG A 49 -1.03 6.43 0.38
N ILE A 50 0.08 6.50 1.11
CA ILE A 50 0.27 5.85 2.41
C ILE A 50 0.41 6.93 3.48
N ARG A 51 -0.37 6.84 4.57
CA ARG A 51 -0.41 7.84 5.65
C ARG A 51 -0.55 9.30 5.14
N GLY A 52 -1.38 9.48 4.12
CA GLY A 52 -1.66 10.79 3.52
C GLY A 52 -0.61 11.32 2.54
N LYS A 53 0.57 10.67 2.42
CA LYS A 53 1.66 11.08 1.51
C LYS A 53 1.72 10.16 0.29
N TRP A 54 2.08 10.72 -0.85
CA TRP A 54 2.37 9.97 -2.07
C TRP A 54 3.79 9.42 -2.01
N VAL A 55 3.92 8.11 -1.90
CA VAL A 55 5.20 7.39 -1.81
C VAL A 55 5.29 6.34 -2.90
N GLU A 56 6.50 5.86 -3.17
CA GLU A 56 6.68 4.69 -4.02
C GLU A 56 5.89 3.50 -3.47
N LEU A 57 5.25 2.76 -4.37
CA LEU A 57 4.49 1.58 -3.99
C LEU A 57 5.48 0.44 -3.74
N THR A 58 5.74 0.14 -2.47
CA THR A 58 6.59 -0.98 -2.05
C THR A 58 5.81 -1.99 -1.21
N GLU A 59 6.34 -3.21 -1.12
CA GLU A 59 5.73 -4.27 -0.31
C GLU A 59 5.70 -3.89 1.17
N GLU A 60 6.77 -3.27 1.69
CA GLU A 60 6.85 -2.81 3.07
C GLU A 60 5.81 -1.73 3.39
N GLY A 61 5.55 -0.83 2.43
CA GLY A 61 4.51 0.19 2.57
C GLY A 61 3.11 -0.42 2.70
N LEU A 62 2.82 -1.45 1.91
CA LEU A 62 1.55 -2.17 1.95
C LEU A 62 1.41 -3.04 3.20
N GLU A 63 2.47 -3.74 3.61
CA GLU A 63 2.49 -4.44 4.88
C GLU A 63 2.22 -3.51 6.05
N GLY A 64 2.85 -2.33 6.06
CA GLY A 64 2.63 -1.30 7.06
C GLY A 64 1.16 -0.87 7.12
N LEU A 65 0.53 -0.66 5.96
CA LEU A 65 -0.90 -0.34 5.85
C LEU A 65 -1.77 -1.45 6.45
N VAL A 66 -1.48 -2.73 6.19
CA VAL A 66 -2.20 -3.86 6.78
C VAL A 66 -2.00 -3.92 8.29
N LYS A 67 -0.74 -3.80 8.76
CA LYS A 67 -0.38 -3.86 10.19
C LYS A 67 -1.14 -2.84 11.03
N GLU A 68 -1.37 -1.64 10.49
CA GLU A 68 -2.14 -0.56 11.12
C GLU A 68 -3.64 -0.85 11.27
N LYS A 69 -4.20 -1.69 10.39
CA LYS A 69 -5.63 -2.02 10.41
C LYS A 69 -5.96 -3.22 11.28
N ILE A 70 -4.95 -3.93 11.78
CA ILE A 70 -5.12 -5.02 12.76
C ILE A 70 -5.41 -4.42 14.14
N LYS A 71 -6.48 -4.90 14.77
CA LYS A 71 -6.93 -4.49 16.11
C LYS A 71 -7.00 -5.70 17.03
N GLU A 72 -6.66 -5.47 18.30
CA GLU A 72 -6.84 -6.46 19.37
C GLU A 72 -8.32 -6.64 19.66
N LYS A 73 -8.74 -7.89 19.92
CA LYS A 73 -10.05 -8.23 20.47
C LYS A 73 -9.82 -8.92 21.82
N GLU A 74 -9.85 -10.25 21.81
CA GLU A 74 -9.62 -11.07 22.99
C GLU A 74 -8.13 -11.26 23.28
N MET A 75 -7.28 -11.23 22.23
CA MET A 75 -5.84 -11.43 22.33
C MET A 75 -5.08 -10.10 22.30
N LYS A 76 -4.23 -9.93 23.31
CA LYS A 76 -3.22 -8.87 23.32
C LYS A 76 -2.10 -9.25 22.36
N ILE A 77 -1.83 -8.41 21.37
CA ILE A 77 -0.90 -8.74 20.29
C ILE A 77 0.51 -8.34 20.71
N GLU A 78 1.43 -9.30 20.62
CA GLU A 78 2.86 -9.11 20.88
C GLU A 78 3.65 -8.94 19.58
N ASN A 79 3.22 -9.64 18.52
CA ASN A 79 3.86 -9.58 17.21
C ASN A 79 2.85 -9.77 16.07
N ARG A 80 3.06 -9.05 14.96
CA ARG A 80 2.28 -9.12 13.73
C ARG A 80 3.21 -9.33 12.56
N MET A 81 3.12 -10.49 11.92
CA MET A 81 3.78 -10.76 10.64
C MET A 81 2.76 -10.61 9.53
N VAL A 82 3.15 -9.93 8.45
CA VAL A 82 2.33 -9.78 7.25
C VAL A 82 3.16 -10.26 6.08
N SER A 83 2.54 -11.01 5.19
CA SER A 83 3.16 -11.50 3.96
C SER A 83 2.20 -11.25 2.80
N LEU A 84 2.69 -10.59 1.76
CA LEU A 84 1.90 -10.30 0.58
C LEU A 84 1.85 -11.51 -0.34
N ILE A 85 0.65 -11.81 -0.84
CA ILE A 85 0.40 -12.89 -1.77
C ILE A 85 -0.24 -12.26 -3.01
N ARG A 86 0.44 -12.42 -4.15
CA ARG A 86 -0.12 -12.09 -5.45
C ARG A 86 -0.81 -13.33 -5.96
N GLU A 87 -2.12 -13.27 -6.16
CA GLU A 87 -2.81 -14.35 -6.86
C GLU A 87 -2.35 -14.33 -8.32
N ALA A 88 -1.70 -15.41 -8.76
CA ALA A 88 -1.26 -15.58 -10.12
C ALA A 88 -2.12 -16.68 -10.77
N GLU A 89 -3.32 -16.35 -11.23
CA GLU A 89 -4.15 -17.30 -12.00
C GLU A 89 -5.07 -16.60 -13.00
N GLY A 90 -4.82 -16.82 -14.29
CA GLY A 90 -5.76 -16.55 -15.38
C GLY A 90 -5.89 -15.10 -15.85
N VAL A 91 -6.50 -14.93 -17.03
CA VAL A 91 -6.53 -13.69 -17.85
C VAL A 91 -7.14 -12.48 -17.13
N GLN A 92 -7.79 -12.65 -15.98
CA GLN A 92 -8.41 -11.56 -15.20
C GLN A 92 -8.46 -11.87 -13.69
N ALA A 93 -7.34 -11.76 -12.97
CA ALA A 93 -7.37 -11.60 -11.50
C ALA A 93 -6.06 -10.99 -10.97
N GLN A 94 -5.94 -9.64 -10.97
CA GLN A 94 -4.90 -8.95 -10.19
C GLN A 94 -5.41 -8.69 -8.77
N GLY A 95 -5.59 -9.77 -8.00
CA GLY A 95 -5.92 -9.68 -6.58
C GLY A 95 -4.64 -9.67 -5.74
N LEU A 96 -4.36 -8.57 -5.05
CA LEU A 96 -3.32 -8.54 -4.02
C LEU A 96 -3.95 -8.93 -2.67
N LYS A 97 -3.41 -9.94 -2.00
CA LYS A 97 -3.84 -10.36 -0.67
C LYS A 97 -2.67 -10.22 0.30
N ALA A 98 -3.00 -10.10 1.58
CA ALA A 98 -2.04 -10.09 2.68
C ALA A 98 -2.45 -11.18 3.66
N GLU A 99 -1.58 -12.17 3.82
CA GLU A 99 -1.66 -13.11 4.93
C GLU A 99 -1.09 -12.45 6.18
N VAL A 100 -1.87 -12.46 7.24
CA VAL A 100 -1.51 -11.87 8.52
C VAL A 100 -1.43 -13.00 9.54
N THR A 101 -0.29 -13.09 10.23
CA THR A 101 -0.12 -13.96 11.40
C THR A 101 0.06 -13.08 12.63
N ALA A 102 -0.95 -13.04 13.49
CA ALA A 102 -0.90 -12.36 14.78
C ALA A 102 -0.52 -13.36 15.87
N LYS A 103 0.53 -13.04 16.64
CA LYS A 103 0.95 -13.78 17.82
C LYS A 103 0.74 -12.91 19.06
N GLY A 104 0.25 -13.51 20.12
CA GLY A 104 -0.07 -12.79 21.33
C GLY A 104 -0.50 -13.71 22.45
N SER A 105 -1.14 -13.14 23.46
CA SER A 105 -1.60 -13.88 24.62
C SER A 105 -3.01 -13.48 25.07
N VAL A 106 -3.74 -14.44 25.62
CA VAL A 106 -5.02 -14.26 26.31
C VAL A 106 -4.85 -14.84 27.70
N ASP A 107 -5.03 -14.04 28.75
CA ASP A 107 -4.83 -14.46 30.15
C ASP A 107 -3.47 -15.17 30.38
N GLY A 108 -2.41 -14.71 29.72
CA GLY A 108 -1.06 -15.27 29.80
C GLY A 108 -0.81 -16.53 28.95
N MET A 109 -1.83 -17.05 28.27
CA MET A 109 -1.70 -18.20 27.38
C MET A 109 -1.33 -17.76 25.96
N PRO A 110 -0.21 -18.25 25.39
CA PRO A 110 0.22 -17.85 24.06
C PRO A 110 -0.69 -18.44 22.98
N LEU A 111 -1.15 -17.58 22.07
CA LEU A 111 -2.02 -17.92 20.96
C LEU A 111 -1.50 -17.32 19.66
N THR A 112 -1.97 -17.91 18.55
CA THR A 112 -1.67 -17.46 17.21
C THR A 112 -2.94 -17.52 16.39
N GLU A 113 -3.21 -16.43 15.68
CA GLU A 113 -4.32 -16.32 14.74
C GLU A 113 -3.81 -15.93 13.36
N LYS A 114 -4.42 -16.53 12.34
CA LYS A 114 -4.14 -16.23 10.94
C LYS A 114 -5.39 -15.66 10.29
N LEU A 115 -5.22 -14.61 9.51
CA LEU A 115 -6.29 -13.98 8.75
C LEU A 115 -5.76 -13.50 7.39
N VAL A 116 -6.66 -13.36 6.43
CA VAL A 116 -6.34 -12.90 5.08
C VAL A 116 -7.09 -11.60 4.82
N VAL A 117 -6.36 -10.60 4.30
CA VAL A 117 -6.91 -9.30 3.94
C VAL A 117 -6.69 -9.06 2.45
N ALA A 118 -7.74 -8.71 1.72
CA ALA A 118 -7.60 -8.26 0.33
C ALA A 118 -7.14 -6.79 0.28
N LEU A 119 -6.16 -6.50 -0.56
CA LEU A 119 -5.67 -5.15 -0.84
C LEU A 119 -6.22 -4.72 -2.20
N LYS A 120 -7.02 -3.66 -2.21
CA LYS A 120 -7.65 -3.13 -3.43
C LYS A 120 -7.06 -1.77 -3.80
N PRO A 121 -6.30 -1.67 -4.90
CA PRO A 121 -5.89 -0.38 -5.41
C PRO A 121 -7.11 0.38 -5.97
N LYS A 122 -7.28 1.62 -5.53
CA LYS A 122 -8.18 2.60 -6.14
C LYS A 122 -7.37 3.48 -7.07
N ASP A 123 -7.57 3.28 -8.37
CA ASP A 123 -6.88 4.08 -9.38
C ASP A 123 -7.36 5.53 -9.37
N VAL A 124 -6.44 6.43 -9.05
CA VAL A 124 -6.64 7.89 -9.05
C VAL A 124 -5.48 8.58 -9.78
N ILE A 125 -5.48 9.91 -9.82
CA ILE A 125 -4.36 10.70 -10.31
C ILE A 125 -3.84 11.55 -9.15
N CYS A 126 -2.57 11.41 -8.80
CA CYS A 126 -1.97 12.19 -7.72
C CYS A 126 -1.87 13.67 -8.10
N VAL A 127 -1.68 14.54 -7.09
CA VAL A 127 -1.61 16.00 -7.29
C VAL A 127 -0.53 16.41 -8.30
N ASN A 128 0.66 15.79 -8.26
CA ASN A 128 1.74 16.13 -9.17
C ASN A 128 1.42 15.74 -10.62
N CYS A 129 0.92 14.52 -10.84
CA CYS A 129 0.50 14.10 -12.17
C CYS A 129 -0.67 14.96 -12.67
N SER A 130 -1.63 15.28 -11.82
CA SER A 130 -2.75 16.16 -12.20
C SER A 130 -2.26 17.53 -12.66
N ARG A 131 -1.23 18.11 -12.02
CA ARG A 131 -0.60 19.36 -12.46
C ARG A 131 0.09 19.19 -13.82
N VAL A 132 0.94 18.19 -13.96
CA VAL A 132 1.69 17.93 -15.20
C VAL A 132 0.74 17.73 -16.39
N TYR A 133 -0.24 16.83 -16.27
CA TYR A 133 -1.20 16.56 -17.34
C TYR A 133 -2.23 17.68 -17.53
N GLY A 134 -2.42 18.54 -16.53
CA GLY A 134 -3.27 19.73 -16.62
C GLY A 134 -2.56 20.94 -17.24
N ASN A 135 -1.34 20.79 -17.78
CA ASN A 135 -0.51 21.88 -18.29
C ASN A 135 -0.24 22.99 -17.25
N TYR A 136 -0.21 22.63 -15.96
CA TYR A 136 0.21 23.56 -14.92
C TYR A 136 1.72 23.84 -15.05
N TYR A 137 2.12 25.11 -14.97
CA TYR A 137 3.52 25.52 -14.98
C TYR A 137 3.75 26.66 -14.00
N GLU A 138 4.96 26.72 -13.45
CA GLU A 138 5.41 27.79 -12.54
C GLU A 138 6.37 28.77 -13.22
N ALA A 139 6.93 28.39 -14.38
CA ALA A 139 7.84 29.22 -15.15
C ALA A 139 7.66 29.00 -16.66
N THR A 140 8.01 30.02 -17.44
CA THR A 140 8.12 29.93 -18.91
C THR A 140 9.54 30.29 -19.32
N ILE A 141 10.17 29.44 -20.14
CA ILE A 141 11.49 29.70 -20.69
C ILE A 141 11.33 30.05 -22.16
N GLN A 142 11.80 31.24 -22.55
CA GLN A 142 11.80 31.70 -23.94
C GLN A 142 13.21 31.58 -24.52
N VAL A 143 13.37 30.68 -25.49
CA VAL A 143 14.63 30.52 -26.22
C VAL A 143 14.58 31.37 -27.49
N ARG A 144 15.60 32.21 -27.70
CA ARG A 144 15.74 33.05 -28.90
C ARG A 144 17.05 32.71 -29.61
N PHE A 145 17.00 32.69 -30.94
CA PHE A 145 18.17 32.46 -31.80
C PHE A 145 18.57 33.79 -32.48
N GLY A 146 19.86 34.08 -32.51
CA GLY A 146 20.41 35.29 -33.15
C GLY A 146 20.47 35.20 -34.68
N GLY A 147 19.40 34.72 -35.32
CA GLY A 147 19.33 34.44 -36.76
C GLY A 147 18.31 33.35 -37.08
N VAL A 148 18.23 32.91 -38.35
CA VAL A 148 17.37 31.78 -38.74
C VAL A 148 17.87 30.51 -38.04
N SER A 149 17.04 29.94 -37.17
CA SER A 149 17.33 28.67 -36.53
C SER A 149 17.13 27.53 -37.51
N LEU A 150 18.11 26.61 -37.55
CA LEU A 150 17.88 25.30 -38.15
C LEU A 150 17.05 24.47 -37.18
N LYS A 151 16.04 23.75 -37.69
CA LYS A 151 15.21 22.83 -36.90
C LYS A 151 16.06 21.88 -36.04
N LYS A 152 17.19 21.41 -36.57
CA LYS A 152 18.16 20.56 -35.85
C LYS A 152 18.71 21.23 -34.59
N THR A 153 18.96 22.54 -34.65
CA THR A 153 19.47 23.32 -33.51
C THR A 153 18.39 23.48 -32.44
N GLU A 154 17.15 23.77 -32.83
CA GLU A 154 16.01 23.84 -31.91
C GLU A 154 15.81 22.52 -31.16
N ASP A 155 15.76 21.41 -31.90
CA ASP A 155 15.58 20.08 -31.34
C ASP A 155 16.73 19.71 -30.38
N ALA A 156 17.96 20.14 -30.69
CA ALA A 156 19.12 19.93 -29.82
C ALA A 156 19.01 20.71 -28.50
N VAL A 157 18.51 21.95 -28.55
CA VAL A 157 18.27 22.76 -27.34
C VAL A 157 17.17 22.13 -26.48
N LEU A 158 16.04 21.76 -27.08
CA LEU A 158 14.94 21.10 -26.37
C LEU A 158 15.38 19.79 -25.72
N LYS A 159 16.13 18.94 -26.45
CA LYS A 159 16.71 17.71 -25.89
C LYS A 159 17.63 17.99 -24.71
N ARG A 160 18.46 19.03 -24.80
CA ARG A 160 19.36 19.41 -23.70
C ARG A 160 18.57 19.88 -22.47
N MET A 161 17.56 20.73 -22.66
CA MET A 161 16.67 21.17 -21.58
C MET A 161 15.92 20.00 -20.95
N ALA A 162 15.32 19.13 -21.75
CA ALA A 162 14.63 17.92 -21.29
C ALA A 162 15.57 17.02 -20.48
N SER A 163 16.80 16.78 -20.97
CA SER A 163 17.80 15.97 -20.26
C SER A 163 18.22 16.58 -18.92
N PHE A 164 18.26 17.90 -18.82
CA PHE A 164 18.56 18.60 -17.58
C PHE A 164 17.42 18.43 -16.57
N LEU A 165 16.18 18.64 -17.02
CA LEU A 165 14.98 18.47 -16.19
C LEU A 165 14.79 17.02 -15.72
N GLN A 166 15.08 16.02 -16.57
CA GLN A 166 15.05 14.62 -16.18
C GLN A 166 15.96 14.30 -14.97
N ARG A 167 17.14 14.93 -14.89
CA ARG A 167 18.05 14.76 -13.73
C ARG A 167 17.48 15.39 -12.46
N LEU A 168 16.71 16.46 -12.59
CA LEU A 168 16.03 17.12 -11.47
C LEU A 168 14.76 16.39 -11.06
N HIS A 169 14.13 15.64 -11.97
CA HIS A 169 12.85 14.96 -11.76
C HIS A 169 12.83 14.04 -10.53
N ALA A 170 13.97 13.41 -10.22
CA ALA A 170 14.11 12.56 -9.03
C ALA A 170 13.92 13.34 -7.71
N LYS A 171 14.29 14.62 -7.68
CA LYS A 171 14.13 15.52 -6.52
C LYS A 171 12.82 16.31 -6.59
N ASP A 172 12.43 16.73 -7.79
CA ASP A 172 11.21 17.48 -8.04
C ASP A 172 10.41 16.83 -9.19
N PRO A 173 9.35 16.06 -8.87
CA PRO A 173 8.51 15.43 -9.89
C PRO A 173 7.77 16.40 -10.83
N LEU A 174 7.76 17.70 -10.54
CA LEU A 174 7.19 18.74 -11.40
C LEU A 174 8.21 19.33 -12.38
N ALA A 175 9.50 18.96 -12.27
CA ALA A 175 10.55 19.39 -13.19
C ALA A 175 10.41 18.69 -14.55
N VAL A 176 9.46 19.15 -15.36
CA VAL A 176 9.14 18.64 -16.70
C VAL A 176 8.72 19.78 -17.63
N ILE A 177 8.87 19.57 -18.93
CA ILE A 177 8.29 20.47 -19.94
C ILE A 177 6.83 20.05 -20.14
N VAL A 178 5.88 20.90 -19.77
CA VAL A 178 4.44 20.61 -19.91
C VAL A 178 3.86 21.09 -21.25
N SER A 179 4.47 22.10 -21.88
CA SER A 179 4.03 22.61 -23.17
C SER A 179 5.17 23.26 -23.93
N GLU A 180 5.16 23.11 -25.25
CA GLU A 180 6.08 23.76 -26.17
C GLU A 180 5.26 24.51 -27.21
N LYS A 181 5.58 25.79 -27.44
CA LYS A 181 4.94 26.61 -28.47
C LYS A 181 6.01 27.21 -29.37
N LYS A 182 5.82 27.09 -30.68
CA LYS A 182 6.62 27.80 -31.68
C LYS A 182 5.83 29.04 -32.10
N GLN A 183 6.47 30.21 -31.98
CA GLN A 183 5.95 31.46 -32.53
C GLN A 183 6.40 31.61 -33.98
#